data_AF-A0A368QUG5-F1
#
_entry.id   AF-A0A368QUG5-F1
#
_cell.length_a   1.000
_cell.length_b   1.000
_cell.length_c   1.000
_cell.angle_alpha   90.00
_cell.angle_beta   90.00
_cell.angle_gamma   90.00
#
_symmetry.space_group_name_H-M   'P 1'
#
loop_
_entity.id
_entity.type
_entity.pdbx_description
1 polymer ?
#
loop_
_entity_poly.entity_id
_entity_poly.type
_entity_poly.pdbx_seq_one_letter_code
_entity_poly.pdbx_strand_id
1 'polypeptide(L)'
;MEKHQQYLAVVDKLDRAAPEILRFDPPLVSRVHEQIQLLEETLDDLVDSGIDDLVVSFYQMDANRTLFFLLSYFRLRLQKIEKYTMHISRSDDLLSRLSLQEHWFAKRYLLTSIKGLVEAGRIDLI
;
A
#
# COMPACT_ATOMS: atom_id res chain seq x y z
N MET A 1 -3.47 9.77 18.09
CA MET A 1 -2.67 10.28 16.97
C MET A 1 -1.36 9.49 16.81
N GLU A 2 -0.45 9.51 17.79
CA GLU A 2 0.90 8.90 17.70
C GLU A 2 0.93 7.36 17.54
N LYS A 3 0.02 6.63 18.22
CA LYS A 3 0.01 5.15 18.22
C LYS A 3 -0.27 4.52 16.85
N HIS A 4 -1.05 5.16 15.98
CA HIS A 4 -1.45 4.59 14.68
C HIS A 4 -0.40 4.82 13.59
N GLN A 5 0.22 6.01 13.55
CA GLN A 5 1.41 6.27 12.74
C GLN A 5 2.56 5.32 13.11
N GLN A 6 2.75 5.09 14.40
CA GLN A 6 3.78 4.16 14.88
C GLN A 6 3.46 2.71 14.51
N TYR A 7 2.18 2.32 14.51
CA TYR A 7 1.78 0.98 14.06
C TYR A 7 1.96 0.79 12.55
N LEU A 8 1.65 1.79 11.71
CA LEU A 8 1.88 1.70 10.26
C LEU A 8 3.38 1.68 9.92
N ALA A 9 4.20 2.46 10.63
CA ALA A 9 5.65 2.42 10.49
C ALA A 9 6.25 1.07 10.92
N VAL A 10 5.69 0.45 11.96
CA VAL A 10 6.06 -0.91 12.39
C VAL A 10 5.64 -1.95 11.35
N VAL A 11 4.42 -1.87 10.83
CA VAL A 11 3.93 -2.79 9.79
C VAL A 11 4.76 -2.65 8.51
N ASP A 12 5.05 -1.43 8.05
CA ASP A 12 5.91 -1.20 6.89
C ASP A 12 7.33 -1.76 7.13
N LYS A 13 7.89 -1.60 8.33
CA LYS A 13 9.19 -2.19 8.68
C LYS A 13 9.16 -3.71 8.72
N LEU A 14 8.10 -4.32 9.25
CA LEU A 14 7.91 -5.77 9.28
C LEU A 14 7.72 -6.32 7.86
N ASP A 15 6.94 -5.66 7.03
CA ASP A 15 6.75 -6.06 5.64
C ASP A 15 8.07 -5.92 4.85
N ARG A 16 8.92 -4.92 5.11
CA ARG A 16 10.26 -4.87 4.48
C ARG A 16 11.16 -6.03 4.88
N ALA A 17 11.05 -6.50 6.13
CA ALA A 17 11.88 -7.57 6.67
C ALA A 17 11.36 -8.97 6.31
N ALA A 18 10.06 -9.11 6.05
CA ALA A 18 9.44 -10.40 5.71
C ALA A 18 9.75 -10.80 4.26
N PRO A 19 10.29 -12.02 4.03
CA PRO A 19 10.55 -12.52 2.68
C PRO A 19 9.26 -12.77 1.89
N GLU A 20 8.19 -13.17 2.59
CA GLU A 20 6.85 -13.40 2.07
C GLU A 20 5.91 -12.19 2.19
N ILE A 21 4.80 -12.22 1.45
CA ILE A 21 3.72 -11.23 1.59
C ILE A 21 2.93 -11.49 2.88
N LEU A 22 2.82 -10.46 3.72
CA LEU A 22 2.02 -10.52 4.94
C LEU A 22 0.52 -10.35 4.62
N ARG A 23 -0.34 -10.69 5.58
CA ARG A 23 -1.80 -10.53 5.42
C ARG A 23 -2.16 -9.05 5.30
N PHE A 24 -2.94 -8.72 4.28
CA PHE A 24 -3.54 -7.40 4.15
C PHE A 24 -4.42 -7.12 5.37
N ASP A 25 -4.27 -5.96 5.99
CA ASP A 25 -5.06 -5.51 7.14
C ASP A 25 -6.00 -4.37 6.70
N PRO A 26 -7.23 -4.69 6.21
CA PRO A 26 -8.20 -3.67 5.83
C PRO A 26 -8.56 -2.70 6.97
N PRO A 27 -8.80 -3.16 8.22
CA PRO A 27 -9.05 -2.26 9.33
C PRO A 27 -7.94 -1.24 9.59
N LEU A 28 -6.66 -1.65 9.46
CA LEU A 28 -5.55 -0.71 9.57
C LEU A 28 -5.59 0.34 8.46
N VAL A 29 -5.71 -0.10 7.21
CA VAL A 29 -5.74 0.80 6.04
C VAL A 29 -6.91 1.78 6.13
N SER A 30 -8.11 1.32 6.49
CA SER A 30 -9.30 2.18 6.66
C SER A 30 -9.06 3.26 7.70
N ARG A 31 -8.58 2.89 8.90
CA ARG A 31 -8.32 3.84 9.98
C ARG A 31 -7.26 4.88 9.61
N VAL A 32 -6.19 4.46 8.94
CA VAL A 32 -5.14 5.39 8.48
C VAL A 32 -5.71 6.34 7.43
N HIS A 33 -6.53 5.83 6.50
CA HIS A 33 -7.19 6.65 5.49
C HIS A 33 -8.14 7.68 6.12
N GLU A 34 -9.03 7.24 7.01
CA GLU A 34 -9.94 8.13 7.76
C GLU A 34 -9.18 9.20 8.53
N GLN A 35 -8.04 8.85 9.14
CA GLN A 35 -7.21 9.80 9.87
C GLN A 35 -6.56 10.84 8.95
N ILE A 36 -6.11 10.44 7.76
CA ILE A 36 -5.57 11.38 6.76
C ILE A 36 -6.68 12.33 6.32
N GLN A 37 -7.88 11.82 6.03
CA GLN A 37 -9.03 12.65 5.63
C GLN A 37 -9.41 13.67 6.72
N LEU A 38 -9.50 13.23 7.98
CA LEU A 38 -9.79 14.14 9.09
C LEU A 38 -8.72 15.23 9.27
N LEU A 39 -7.44 14.89 9.04
CA LEU A 39 -6.34 15.85 9.09
C LEU A 39 -6.40 16.85 7.93
N GLU A 40 -6.79 16.40 6.74
CA GLU A 40 -6.99 17.28 5.57
C GLU A 40 -8.17 18.24 5.80
N GLU A 41 -9.31 17.74 6.29
CA GLU A 41 -10.47 18.59 6.65
C GLU A 41 -10.11 19.63 7.73
N THR A 42 -9.36 19.20 8.76
CA THR A 42 -8.89 20.12 9.81
C THR A 42 -7.94 21.17 9.24
N LEU A 43 -7.08 20.81 8.29
CA LEU A 43 -6.16 21.74 7.64
C LEU A 43 -6.89 22.81 6.85
N ASP A 44 -7.92 22.44 6.10
CA ASP A 44 -8.75 23.38 5.34
C ASP A 44 -9.43 24.38 6.29
N ASP A 45 -10.00 23.90 7.40
CA ASP A 45 -10.61 24.76 8.44
C ASP A 45 -9.58 25.72 9.07
N LEU A 46 -8.37 25.24 9.34
CA LEU A 46 -7.30 26.05 9.95
C LEU A 46 -6.83 27.17 9.00
N VAL A 47 -6.68 26.87 7.71
CA VAL A 47 -6.32 27.84 6.67
C VAL A 47 -7.38 28.94 6.58
N ASP A 48 -8.66 28.57 6.58
CA ASP A 48 -9.77 29.51 6.50
C ASP A 48 -9.91 30.38 7.76
N SER A 49 -9.48 29.87 8.92
CA SER A 49 -9.54 30.60 10.19
C SER A 49 -8.45 31.66 10.40
N GLY A 50 -7.49 31.77 9.48
CA GLY A 50 -6.38 32.75 9.56
C GLY A 50 -5.35 32.45 10.66
N ILE A 51 -5.19 31.16 11.02
CA ILE A 51 -4.16 30.70 11.94
C ILE A 51 -2.77 30.85 11.32
N ASP A 52 -1.75 31.02 12.18
CA ASP A 52 -0.35 31.19 11.78
C ASP A 52 0.13 30.09 10.81
N ASP A 53 0.73 30.52 9.70
CA ASP A 53 1.24 29.66 8.62
C ASP A 53 2.19 28.57 9.10
N LEU A 54 2.97 28.83 10.16
CA LEU A 54 3.89 27.84 10.73
C LEU A 54 3.12 26.67 11.34
N VAL A 55 2.01 26.96 12.05
CA VAL A 55 1.16 25.92 12.65
C VAL A 55 0.51 25.08 11.56
N VAL A 56 -0.03 25.72 10.53
CA VAL A 56 -0.59 25.01 9.36
C VAL A 56 0.47 24.11 8.72
N SER A 57 1.70 24.61 8.54
CA SER A 57 2.81 23.82 7.97
C SER A 57 3.14 22.58 8.80
N PHE A 58 3.15 22.67 10.13
CA PHE A 58 3.38 21.51 10.99
C PHE A 58 2.32 20.42 10.79
N TYR A 59 1.04 20.78 10.76
CA TYR A 59 -0.03 19.81 10.52
C TYR A 59 0.05 19.20 9.11
N GLN A 60 0.40 19.99 8.09
CA GLN A 60 0.64 19.49 6.73
C GLN A 60 1.79 18.49 6.69
N MET A 61 2.89 18.76 7.40
CA MET A 61 4.04 17.84 7.47
C MET A 61 3.66 16.49 8.10
N ASP A 62 2.84 16.49 9.14
CA ASP A 62 2.36 15.27 9.80
C ASP A 62 1.39 14.46 8.92
N ALA A 63 0.48 15.13 8.22
CA ALA A 63 -0.39 14.50 7.22
C ALA A 63 0.44 13.86 6.10
N ASN A 64 1.37 14.61 5.51
CA ASN A 64 2.27 14.14 4.47
C ASN A 64 3.11 12.94 4.91
N ARG A 65 3.61 12.95 6.15
CA ARG A 65 4.37 11.84 6.71
C ARG A 65 3.51 10.57 6.83
N THR A 66 2.26 10.69 7.27
CA THR A 66 1.32 9.56 7.38
C THR A 66 1.01 8.98 6.01
N LEU A 67 0.70 9.85 5.05
CA LEU A 67 0.44 9.47 3.66
C LEU A 67 1.65 8.76 3.04
N PHE A 68 2.86 9.27 3.29
CA PHE A 68 4.09 8.63 2.82
C PHE A 68 4.22 7.17 3.30
N PHE A 69 3.94 6.89 4.58
CA PHE A 69 3.99 5.52 5.09
C PHE A 69 2.92 4.62 4.46
N LEU A 70 1.71 5.14 4.25
CA LEU A 70 0.63 4.37 3.61
C LEU A 70 0.97 4.03 2.16
N LEU A 71 1.48 4.99 1.39
CA LEU A 71 1.93 4.78 0.02
C LEU A 71 3.15 3.84 -0.05
N SER A 72 4.10 3.95 0.89
CA SER A 72 5.24 3.03 1.01
C SER A 72 4.77 1.58 1.21
N TYR A 73 3.82 1.37 2.12
CA TYR A 73 3.21 0.07 2.39
C TYR A 73 2.60 -0.53 1.12
N PHE A 74 1.76 0.22 0.40
CA PHE A 74 1.15 -0.26 -0.84
C PHE A 74 2.18 -0.57 -1.93
N ARG A 75 3.17 0.32 -2.14
CA ARG A 75 4.23 0.11 -3.13
C ARG A 75 5.02 -1.17 -2.85
N LEU A 76 5.41 -1.38 -1.60
CA LEU A 76 6.16 -2.56 -1.18
C LEU A 76 5.37 -3.85 -1.42
N ARG A 77 4.07 -3.84 -1.09
CA ARG A 77 3.19 -4.99 -1.34
C ARG A 77 3.05 -5.31 -2.82
N LEU A 78 2.83 -4.30 -3.66
CA LEU A 78 2.79 -4.47 -5.11
C LEU A 78 4.10 -5.05 -5.65
N GLN A 79 5.26 -4.54 -5.21
CA GLN A 79 6.57 -5.08 -5.60
C GLN A 79 6.75 -6.54 -5.20
N LYS A 80 6.30 -6.93 -3.99
CA LYS A 80 6.30 -8.35 -3.57
C LYS A 80 5.38 -9.19 -4.43
N ILE A 81 4.20 -8.68 -4.78
CA ILE A 81 3.26 -9.39 -5.66
C ILE A 81 3.91 -9.62 -7.02
N GLU A 82 4.48 -8.59 -7.65
CA GLU A 82 5.18 -8.72 -8.94
C GLU A 82 6.29 -9.78 -8.88
N LYS A 83 7.15 -9.69 -7.86
CA LYS A 83 8.29 -10.58 -7.68
C LYS A 83 7.89 -12.05 -7.49
N TYR A 84 6.79 -12.29 -6.76
CA TYR A 84 6.36 -13.63 -6.38
C TYR A 84 5.04 -14.06 -7.05
N THR A 85 4.63 -13.42 -8.16
CA THR A 85 3.31 -13.62 -8.79
C THR A 85 3.03 -15.10 -9.11
N MET A 86 4.01 -15.83 -9.62
CA MET A 86 3.87 -17.27 -9.93
C MET A 86 3.74 -18.16 -8.69
N HIS A 87 4.35 -17.78 -7.58
CA HIS A 87 4.24 -18.52 -6.33
C HIS A 87 2.89 -18.24 -5.65
N ILE A 88 2.49 -16.97 -5.64
CA ILE A 88 1.20 -16.52 -5.10
C ILE A 88 0.05 -17.17 -5.87
N SER A 89 0.08 -17.23 -7.20
CA SER A 89 -1.00 -17.82 -8.00
C SER A 89 -1.22 -19.32 -7.78
N ARG A 90 -0.27 -20.02 -7.15
CA ARG A 90 -0.32 -21.46 -6.85
C ARG A 90 -0.65 -21.75 -5.38
N SER A 91 -0.80 -20.72 -4.54
CA SER A 91 -1.01 -20.87 -3.10
C SER A 91 -2.27 -20.13 -2.66
N ASP A 92 -3.30 -20.89 -2.28
CA ASP A 92 -4.56 -20.33 -1.76
C ASP A 92 -4.35 -19.54 -0.47
N ASP A 93 -3.39 -19.95 0.39
CA ASP A 93 -3.02 -19.20 1.59
C ASP A 93 -2.48 -17.81 1.23
N LEU A 94 -1.52 -17.73 0.31
CA LEU A 94 -0.95 -16.44 -0.11
C LEU A 94 -1.99 -15.59 -0.83
N LEU A 95 -2.85 -16.18 -1.67
CA LEU A 95 -3.96 -15.48 -2.29
C LEU A 95 -4.90 -14.88 -1.23
N SER A 96 -5.21 -15.59 -0.14
CA SER A 96 -6.06 -15.09 0.94
C SER A 96 -5.48 -13.88 1.70
N ARG A 97 -4.19 -13.57 1.51
CA ARG A 97 -3.49 -12.43 2.12
C ARG A 97 -3.60 -11.15 1.31
N LEU A 98 -4.11 -11.20 0.08
CA LEU A 98 -4.22 -10.05 -0.81
C LEU A 98 -5.53 -9.29 -0.57
N SER A 99 -5.49 -7.98 -0.80
CA SER A 99 -6.71 -7.19 -0.99
C SER A 99 -7.38 -7.53 -2.32
N LEU A 100 -8.67 -7.18 -2.47
CA LEU A 100 -9.38 -7.36 -3.73
C LEU A 100 -8.65 -6.66 -4.90
N GLN A 101 -8.15 -5.45 -4.68
CA GLN A 101 -7.41 -4.67 -5.69
C GLN A 101 -6.06 -5.33 -6.03
N GLU A 102 -5.38 -5.88 -5.02
CA GLU A 102 -4.14 -6.64 -5.19
C GLU A 102 -4.37 -7.92 -6.01
N HIS A 103 -5.52 -8.60 -5.85
CA HIS A 103 -5.89 -9.74 -6.69
C HIS A 103 -6.04 -9.35 -8.17
N TRP A 104 -6.75 -8.26 -8.46
CA TRP A 104 -6.89 -7.76 -9.82
C TRP A 104 -5.53 -7.42 -10.44
N PHE A 105 -4.67 -6.79 -9.64
CA PHE A 105 -3.31 -6.47 -10.04
C PHE A 105 -2.50 -7.73 -10.35
N ALA A 106 -2.47 -8.71 -9.45
CA ALA A 106 -1.73 -9.96 -9.61
C ALA A 106 -2.17 -10.74 -10.86
N LYS A 107 -3.49 -10.86 -11.07
CA LYS A 107 -4.06 -11.53 -12.25
C LYS A 107 -3.67 -10.84 -13.55
N ARG A 108 -3.75 -9.51 -13.58
CA ARG A 108 -3.37 -8.71 -14.75
C ARG A 108 -1.88 -8.82 -15.03
N TYR A 109 -1.05 -8.72 -14.00
CA TYR A 109 0.40 -8.84 -14.12
C TYR A 109 0.78 -10.21 -14.68
N LEU A 110 0.26 -11.30 -14.11
CA LEU A 110 0.51 -12.66 -14.59
C LEU A 110 0.15 -12.83 -16.07
N LEU A 111 -1.02 -12.35 -16.49
CA LEU A 111 -1.47 -12.45 -17.88
C LEU A 111 -0.52 -11.70 -18.83
N THR A 112 -0.12 -10.47 -18.47
CA THR A 112 0.82 -9.67 -19.26
C THR A 112 2.19 -10.33 -19.32
N SER A 113 2.70 -10.85 -18.21
CA SER A 113 3.98 -11.55 -18.16
C SER A 113 3.99 -12.81 -19.03
N ILE A 114 2.92 -13.61 -19.00
CA ILE A 114 2.81 -14.80 -19.85
C ILE A 114 2.77 -14.41 -21.32
N LYS A 115 1.95 -13.41 -21.69
CA LYS A 115 1.89 -12.92 -23.08
C LYS A 115 3.26 -12.48 -23.59
N GLY A 116 3.99 -11.69 -22.79
CA GLY A 116 5.35 -11.25 -23.16
C GLY A 116 6.34 -12.40 -23.31
N LEU A 117 6.21 -13.50 -22.55
CA LEU A 117 7.05 -14.69 -22.70
C LEU A 117 6.73 -15.47 -23.99
N VAL A 118 5.47 -15.53 -24.38
CA VAL A 118 5.01 -16.15 -25.63
C VAL A 118 5.50 -15.34 -26.83
N GLU A 119 5.33 -14.02 -26.81
CA GLU A 119 5.82 -13.12 -27.87
C GLU A 119 7.34 -13.16 -28.01
N ALA A 120 8.06 -13.36 -26.90
CA ALA A 120 9.52 -13.52 -26.89
C ALA A 120 9.99 -14.93 -27.31
N GLY A 121 9.07 -15.83 -27.70
CA GLY A 121 9.40 -17.21 -28.12
C GLY A 121 10.03 -18.05 -27.01
N ARG A 122 9.83 -17.69 -25.73
CA ARG A 122 10.40 -18.43 -24.59
C ARG A 122 9.51 -19.57 -24.10
N ILE A 123 8.24 -19.57 -24.51
CA ILE A 123 7.25 -20.59 -24.15
C ILE A 123 6.34 -20.78 -25.36
N ASP A 124 6.21 -22.01 -25.84
CA ASP A 124 5.19 -22.39 -26.81
C ASP A 124 3.93 -22.81 -26.04
N LEU A 125 2.79 -22.16 -26.32
CA LEU A 125 1.50 -22.72 -25.92
C LEU A 125 1.19 -23.89 -26.87
N ILE A 126 1.16 -25.10 -26.32
CA ILE A 126 0.68 -26.32 -27.00
C ILE A 126 -0.80 -26.17 -27.36
#